data_AF-A0A497J5G9-F1
#
_entry.id   AF-A0A497J5G9-F1
#
_cell.length_a   1.000
_cell.length_b   1.000
_cell.length_c   1.000
_cell.angle_alpha   90.00
_cell.angle_beta   90.00
_cell.angle_gamma   90.00
#
_symmetry.space_group_name_H-M   'P 1'
#
loop_
_entity.id
_entity.type
_entity.pdbx_description
1 polymer ?
#
loop_
_entity_poly.entity_id
_entity_poly.type
_entity_poly.pdbx_seq_one_letter_code
_entity_poly.pdbx_strand_id
1 'polypeptide(L)'
;MTHDFGYHFYEKNPKLHKLGAVLITTIPGFPHIYHREIFPEGDVNSINQEMFNLYKKLLKIREEYKAIKEGEIENVWEGGDNVIAYLRKYEDEKVVVVVNFQNRSVKAFLKIPFEKGAILYDL
;
A
#
# COMPACT_ATOMS: atom_id res chain seq x y z
N MET A 1 -22.70 2.08 6.59
CA MET A 1 -21.38 2.72 6.44
C MET A 1 -21.64 4.04 5.72
N THR A 2 -21.26 5.19 6.28
CA THR A 2 -21.39 6.47 5.55
C THR A 2 -20.39 6.46 4.39
N HIS A 3 -20.76 7.07 3.26
CA HIS A 3 -19.88 7.18 2.08
C HIS A 3 -18.55 7.89 2.40
N ASP A 4 -18.53 8.71 3.46
CA ASP A 4 -17.36 9.49 3.89
C ASP A 4 -16.51 8.84 4.99
N PHE A 5 -16.78 7.59 5.41
CA PHE A 5 -16.02 6.99 6.53
C PHE A 5 -14.50 7.02 6.30
N GLY A 6 -14.04 6.62 5.11
CA GLY A 6 -12.62 6.61 4.77
C GLY A 6 -12.00 8.00 4.80
N TYR A 7 -12.68 9.00 4.24
CA TYR A 7 -12.23 10.38 4.27
C TYR A 7 -12.08 10.91 5.70
N HIS A 8 -13.12 10.78 6.53
CA HIS A 8 -13.07 11.25 7.92
C HIS A 8 -12.06 10.50 8.79
N PHE A 9 -11.81 9.22 8.49
CA PHE A 9 -10.76 8.46 9.17
C PHE A 9 -9.38 9.06 8.89
N TYR A 10 -9.06 9.35 7.62
CA TYR A 10 -7.77 9.92 7.24
C TYR A 10 -7.62 11.40 7.62
N GLU A 11 -8.70 12.17 7.63
CA GLU A 11 -8.73 13.53 8.17
C GLU A 11 -8.27 13.56 9.64
N LYS A 12 -8.73 12.59 10.46
CA LYS A 12 -8.32 12.45 11.86
C LYS A 12 -6.95 11.77 12.03
N ASN A 13 -6.49 11.05 11.01
CA ASN A 13 -5.26 10.23 11.06
C ASN A 13 -4.40 10.40 9.79
N PRO A 14 -3.92 11.61 9.47
CA PRO A 14 -3.29 11.90 8.19
C PRO A 14 -2.04 11.04 7.93
N LYS A 15 -1.29 10.71 8.99
CA LYS A 15 -0.13 9.81 8.93
C LYS A 15 -0.43 8.40 8.42
N LEU A 16 -1.68 7.95 8.50
CA LEU A 16 -2.09 6.62 8.06
C LEU A 16 -2.55 6.59 6.60
N HIS A 17 -2.75 7.74 5.95
CA HIS A 17 -3.36 7.78 4.61
C HIS A 17 -2.49 7.12 3.56
N LYS A 18 -1.19 7.45 3.53
CA LYS A 18 -0.24 6.81 2.61
C LYS A 18 -0.10 5.32 2.86
N LEU A 19 -0.04 4.91 4.13
CA LEU A 19 0.05 3.49 4.52
C LEU A 19 -1.21 2.72 4.07
N GLY A 20 -2.38 3.32 4.26
CA GLY A 20 -3.66 2.79 3.77
C GLY A 20 -3.71 2.68 2.26
N ALA A 21 -3.20 3.69 1.53
CA ALA A 21 -3.09 3.66 0.07
C ALA A 21 -2.20 2.50 -0.42
N VAL A 22 -1.05 2.26 0.21
CA VAL A 22 -0.20 1.11 -0.10
C VAL A 22 -0.96 -0.20 0.14
N LEU A 23 -1.60 -0.35 1.30
CA LEU A 23 -2.34 -1.59 1.61
C LEU A 23 -3.49 -1.82 0.62
N ILE A 24 -4.41 -0.86 0.44
CA ILE A 24 -5.61 -1.06 -0.41
C ILE A 24 -5.25 -1.40 -1.86
N THR A 25 -4.13 -0.87 -2.36
CA THR A 25 -3.66 -1.11 -3.73
C THR A 25 -2.83 -2.39 -3.87
N THR A 26 -2.36 -3.00 -2.79
CA THR A 26 -1.45 -4.16 -2.85
C THR A 26 -1.94 -5.41 -2.13
N ILE A 27 -3.06 -5.36 -1.42
CA ILE A 27 -3.79 -6.55 -0.96
C ILE A 27 -4.63 -7.17 -2.10
N PRO A 28 -5.03 -8.46 -2.01
CA PRO A 28 -5.96 -9.07 -2.94
C PRO A 28 -7.33 -8.34 -2.96
N GLY A 29 -7.97 -8.35 -4.13
CA GLY A 29 -9.29 -7.73 -4.33
C GLY A 29 -9.24 -6.49 -5.23
N PHE A 30 -10.36 -5.76 -5.30
CA PHE A 30 -10.48 -4.55 -6.10
C PHE A 30 -10.29 -3.30 -5.22
N PRO A 31 -9.27 -2.47 -5.48
CA PRO A 31 -9.06 -1.26 -4.70
C PRO A 31 -10.19 -0.27 -4.93
N HIS A 32 -10.92 0.08 -3.88
CA HIS A 32 -11.95 1.12 -3.93
C HIS A 32 -11.42 2.39 -3.28
N ILE A 33 -11.01 3.36 -4.09
CA ILE A 33 -10.47 4.66 -3.65
C ILE A 33 -11.60 5.67 -3.73
N TYR A 34 -11.96 6.28 -2.61
CA TYR A 34 -13.03 7.28 -2.60
C TYR A 34 -12.50 8.63 -3.10
N HIS A 35 -13.27 9.31 -3.96
CA HIS A 35 -12.81 10.55 -4.61
C HIS A 35 -12.34 11.61 -3.61
N ARG A 36 -12.96 11.72 -2.42
CA ARG A 36 -12.55 12.71 -1.40
C ARG A 36 -11.20 12.44 -0.75
N GLU A 37 -10.65 11.24 -0.93
CA GLU A 37 -9.26 10.96 -0.56
C GLU A 37 -8.25 11.68 -1.46
N ILE A 38 -8.67 12.07 -2.66
CA ILE A 38 -7.89 12.84 -3.63
C ILE A 38 -8.40 14.29 -3.72
N PHE A 39 -9.70 14.51 -3.53
CA PHE A 39 -10.39 15.81 -3.64
C PHE A 39 -11.15 16.10 -2.34
N PRO A 40 -10.49 16.58 -1.27
CA PRO A 40 -11.08 16.69 0.08
C PRO A 40 -12.42 17.44 0.15
N GLU A 41 -12.58 18.49 -0.69
CA GLU A 41 -13.79 19.31 -0.76
C GLU A 41 -14.83 18.74 -1.75
N GLY A 42 -14.50 17.66 -2.45
CA GLY A 42 -15.37 16.98 -3.41
C GLY A 42 -15.32 17.56 -4.83
N ASP A 43 -14.59 18.66 -5.05
CA ASP A 43 -14.41 19.28 -6.36
C ASP A 43 -12.96 19.18 -6.86
N VAL A 44 -12.78 19.33 -8.18
CA VAL A 44 -11.48 19.15 -8.85
C VAL A 44 -10.41 20.16 -8.45
N ASN A 45 -10.79 21.35 -7.96
CA ASN A 45 -9.83 22.37 -7.57
C ASN A 45 -9.20 22.06 -6.20
N SER A 46 -9.85 21.22 -5.39
CA SER A 46 -9.34 20.79 -4.08
C SER A 46 -8.28 19.69 -4.14
N ILE A 47 -7.75 19.36 -5.33
CA ILE A 47 -6.87 18.20 -5.51
C ILE A 47 -5.69 18.17 -4.51
N ASN A 48 -5.60 17.08 -3.75
CA ASN A 48 -4.43 16.71 -2.99
C ASN A 48 -3.42 16.07 -3.94
N GLN A 49 -2.51 16.90 -4.46
CA GLN A 49 -1.54 16.47 -5.48
C GLN A 49 -0.59 15.37 -4.98
N GLU A 50 -0.29 15.34 -3.68
CA GLU A 50 0.54 14.30 -3.07
C GLU A 50 -0.16 12.94 -3.13
N MET A 51 -1.41 12.87 -2.67
CA MET A 51 -2.19 11.64 -2.71
C MET A 51 -2.51 11.21 -4.14
N PHE A 52 -2.80 12.15 -5.04
CA PHE A 52 -3.00 11.86 -6.46
C PHE A 52 -1.77 11.18 -7.08
N ASN A 53 -0.59 11.76 -6.88
CA ASN A 53 0.66 11.22 -7.41
C ASN A 53 1.02 9.86 -6.79
N LEU A 54 0.77 9.69 -5.50
CA LEU A 54 0.97 8.41 -4.81
C LEU A 54 0.05 7.33 -5.40
N TYR A 55 -1.26 7.59 -5.51
CA TYR A 55 -2.20 6.65 -6.09
C TYR A 55 -1.85 6.32 -7.54
N LYS A 56 -1.45 7.31 -8.35
CA LYS A 56 -0.98 7.08 -9.72
C LYS A 56 0.23 6.15 -9.77
N LYS A 57 1.21 6.33 -8.87
CA LYS A 57 2.39 5.45 -8.77
C LYS A 57 2.01 4.03 -8.34
N LEU A 58 1.18 3.90 -7.31
CA LEU A 58 0.72 2.61 -6.79
C LEU A 58 -0.13 1.83 -7.80
N LEU A 59 -1.05 2.50 -8.50
CA LEU A 59 -1.87 1.89 -9.54
C LEU A 59 -1.04 1.46 -10.74
N LYS A 60 0.00 2.22 -11.11
CA LYS A 60 0.96 1.80 -12.13
C LYS A 60 1.72 0.53 -11.72
N ILE A 61 2.19 0.45 -10.46
CA ILE A 61 2.81 -0.78 -9.93
C ILE A 61 1.82 -1.93 -9.99
N ARG A 62 0.59 -1.74 -9.52
CA ARG A 62 -0.45 -2.77 -9.60
C ARG A 62 -0.70 -3.20 -11.05
N GLU A 63 -0.75 -2.28 -12.00
CA GLU A 63 -0.95 -2.61 -13.42
C GLU A 63 0.20 -3.43 -14.01
N GLU A 64 1.45 -3.12 -13.63
CA GLU A 64 2.67 -3.76 -14.12
C GLU A 64 2.87 -5.18 -13.57
N TYR A 65 2.54 -5.42 -12.30
CA TYR A 65 2.83 -6.68 -11.59
C TYR A 65 1.57 -7.54 -11.39
N LYS A 66 1.49 -8.69 -12.07
CA LYS A 66 0.39 -9.67 -11.93
C LYS A 66 0.27 -10.24 -10.52
N ALA A 67 1.38 -10.43 -9.82
CA ALA A 67 1.41 -10.83 -8.42
C ALA A 67 0.56 -9.91 -7.55
N ILE A 68 0.59 -8.60 -7.79
CA ILE A 68 -0.23 -7.64 -7.04
C ILE A 68 -1.72 -7.69 -7.46
N LYS A 69 -2.03 -7.91 -8.73
CA LYS A 69 -3.44 -7.96 -9.20
C LYS A 69 -4.15 -9.24 -8.82
N GLU A 70 -3.50 -10.38 -9.08
CA GLU A 70 -4.12 -11.70 -9.16
C GLU A 70 -3.43 -12.72 -8.27
N GLY A 71 -2.24 -12.40 -7.75
CA GLY A 71 -1.45 -13.32 -6.95
C GLY A 71 -2.03 -13.62 -5.57
N GLU A 72 -1.66 -14.78 -5.05
CA GLU A 72 -1.91 -15.19 -3.68
C GLU A 72 -1.15 -14.30 -2.69
N ILE A 73 -1.53 -14.33 -1.41
CA ILE A 73 -0.89 -13.56 -0.34
C ILE A 73 -0.38 -14.49 0.77
N GLU A 74 0.84 -14.27 1.22
CA GLU A 74 1.49 -15.04 2.29
C GLU A 74 2.20 -14.11 3.28
N ASN A 75 2.09 -14.37 4.59
CA ASN A 75 2.85 -13.62 5.60
C ASN A 75 4.34 -13.97 5.51
N VAL A 76 5.20 -12.94 5.48
CA VAL A 76 6.66 -13.12 5.47
C VAL A 76 7.36 -12.47 6.67
N TRP A 77 6.63 -11.84 7.59
CA TRP A 77 7.22 -11.35 8.83
C TRP A 77 7.63 -12.53 9.71
N GLU A 78 8.91 -12.55 10.11
CA GLU A 78 9.51 -13.62 10.91
C GLU A 78 9.88 -13.16 12.34
N GLY A 79 10.21 -11.88 12.53
CA GLY A 79 10.46 -11.33 13.86
C GLY A 79 11.01 -9.90 13.89
N GLY A 80 11.41 -9.47 15.07
CA GLY A 80 11.88 -8.10 15.33
C GLY A 80 10.74 -7.14 15.67
N ASP A 81 10.88 -5.88 15.25
CA ASP A 81 9.82 -4.89 15.34
C ASP A 81 8.60 -5.31 14.50
N ASN A 82 7.41 -4.96 14.98
CA ASN A 82 6.16 -5.31 14.31
C ASN A 82 5.94 -4.43 13.07
N VAL A 83 5.92 -5.06 11.90
CA VAL A 83 5.58 -4.45 10.61
C VAL A 83 4.57 -5.36 9.90
N ILE A 84 3.78 -4.80 9.00
CA ILE A 84 2.98 -5.62 8.09
C ILE A 84 3.89 -6.01 6.92
N ALA A 85 4.16 -7.30 6.76
CA ALA A 85 4.97 -7.79 5.64
C ALA A 85 4.36 -9.04 5.02
N TYR A 86 4.12 -8.99 3.72
CA TYR A 86 3.56 -10.12 2.97
C TYR A 86 4.17 -10.25 1.57
N LEU A 87 4.22 -11.48 1.09
CA LEU A 87 4.53 -11.83 -0.28
C LEU A 87 3.23 -11.90 -1.08
N ARG A 88 3.22 -11.25 -2.24
CA ARG A 88 2.29 -11.49 -3.32
C ARG A 88 2.96 -12.36 -4.37
N LYS A 89 2.32 -13.46 -4.77
CA LYS A 89 2.89 -14.44 -5.71
C LYS A 89 1.90 -14.83 -6.79
N TYR A 90 2.33 -14.72 -8.05
CA TYR A 90 1.60 -15.21 -9.20
C TYR A 90 2.59 -15.89 -10.15
N GLU A 91 2.48 -17.22 -10.32
CA GLU A 91 3.46 -18.03 -11.06
C GLU A 91 4.89 -17.78 -10.52
N ASP A 92 5.81 -17.34 -11.39
CA ASP A 92 7.19 -17.00 -11.03
C ASP A 92 7.35 -15.55 -10.54
N GLU A 93 6.32 -14.71 -10.70
CA GLU A 93 6.33 -13.31 -10.26
C GLU A 93 6.06 -13.22 -8.75
N LYS A 94 6.94 -12.50 -8.05
CA LYS A 94 6.94 -12.37 -6.59
C LYS A 94 7.19 -10.91 -6.21
N VAL A 95 6.32 -10.34 -5.39
CA VAL A 95 6.45 -8.98 -4.85
C VAL A 95 6.26 -9.02 -3.35
N VAL A 96 7.23 -8.51 -2.58
CA VAL A 96 7.05 -8.34 -1.13
C VAL A 96 6.67 -6.91 -0.83
N VAL A 97 5.63 -6.75 -0.03
CA VAL A 97 5.17 -5.47 0.50
C VAL A 97 5.52 -5.43 1.97
N VAL A 98 6.13 -4.33 2.41
CA VAL A 98 6.49 -4.10 3.81
C VAL A 98 5.99 -2.72 4.20
N VAL A 99 5.19 -2.64 5.27
CA VAL A 99 4.59 -1.41 5.76
C VAL A 99 4.93 -1.21 7.23
N ASN A 100 5.67 -0.13 7.51
CA ASN A 100 5.98 0.30 8.86
C ASN A 100 4.89 1.25 9.38
N PHE A 101 4.04 0.77 10.30
CA PHE A 101 3.01 1.59 10.96
C PHE A 101 3.54 2.39 12.15
N GLN A 102 4.82 2.25 12.48
CA GLN A 102 5.44 2.93 13.61
C GLN A 102 6.06 4.26 13.16
N ASN A 103 5.90 5.30 13.97
CA ASN A 103 6.48 6.62 13.72
C ASN A 103 7.97 6.68 14.13
N ARG A 104 8.74 5.63 13.81
CA ARG A 104 10.18 5.51 14.06
C ARG A 104 10.80 4.51 13.08
N SER A 105 12.13 4.54 12.97
CA SER A 105 12.86 3.46 12.30
C SER A 105 12.70 2.14 13.06
N VAL A 106 12.65 1.06 12.31
CA VAL A 106 12.37 -0.30 12.80
C VAL A 106 13.39 -1.29 12.25
N LYS A 107 13.61 -2.38 12.98
CA LYS A 107 14.36 -3.54 12.49
C LYS A 107 13.46 -4.77 12.51
N ALA A 108 13.11 -5.27 11.33
CA ALA A 108 12.31 -6.46 11.15
C ALA A 108 13.07 -7.51 10.33
N PHE A 109 12.83 -8.77 10.62
CA PHE A 109 13.37 -9.92 9.90
C PHE A 109 12.25 -10.55 9.08
N LEU A 110 12.53 -10.79 7.79
CA LEU A 110 11.55 -11.28 6.83
C LEU A 110 12.06 -12.57 6.17
N LYS A 111 11.18 -13.58 6.07
CA LYS A 111 11.44 -14.81 5.33
C LYS A 111 11.04 -14.62 3.87
N ILE A 112 11.98 -14.14 3.06
CA ILE A 112 11.73 -13.78 1.64
C ILE A 112 12.42 -14.74 0.66
N PRO A 113 11.79 -15.03 -0.49
CA PRO A 113 12.32 -15.95 -1.50
C PRO A 113 13.22 -15.26 -2.55
N PHE A 114 13.90 -14.16 -2.21
CA PHE A 114 14.66 -13.34 -3.15
C PHE A 114 16.17 -13.46 -2.97
N GLU A 115 16.87 -13.44 -4.09
CA GLU A 115 18.33 -13.27 -4.11
C GLU A 115 18.72 -11.79 -3.96
N LYS A 116 19.98 -11.57 -3.62
CA LYS A 116 20.55 -10.23 -3.43
C LYS A 116 20.55 -9.47 -4.77
N GLY A 117 19.95 -8.27 -4.80
CA GLY A 117 19.87 -7.42 -6.01
C GLY A 117 18.46 -7.17 -6.56
N ALA A 118 17.41 -7.62 -5.87
CA ALA A 118 16.02 -7.31 -6.23
C ALA A 118 15.72 -5.80 -6.19
N ILE A 119 14.77 -5.36 -7.02
CA ILE A 119 14.30 -3.97 -7.07
C ILE A 119 13.48 -3.66 -5.82
N LEU A 120 13.81 -2.54 -5.16
CA LEU A 120 13.05 -2.01 -4.03
C LEU A 120 12.33 -0.73 -4.46
N TYR A 121 11.02 -0.68 -4.25
CA TYR A 121 10.25 0.55 -4.34
C TYR A 121 10.09 1.13 -2.94
N ASP A 122 10.76 2.26 -2.68
CA ASP A 122 10.52 3.09 -1.50
C ASP A 122 9.48 4.17 -1.88
N LEU A 123 8.35 4.20 -1.16
CA LEU A 123 7.15 4.98 -1.49
C LEU A 123 6.69 5.84 -0.30
#